data_AF-A0A970LQA0-F1
#
_entry.id   AF-A0A970LQA0-F1
#
_cell.length_a   1.000
_cell.length_b   1.000
_cell.length_c   1.000
_cell.angle_alpha   90.00
_cell.angle_beta   90.00
_cell.angle_gamma   90.00
#
_symmetry.space_group_name_H-M   'P 1'
#
loop_
_entity.id
_entity.type
_entity.pdbx_description
1 polymer ?
#
loop_
_entity_poly.entity_id
_entity_poly.type
_entity_poly.pdbx_seq_one_letter_code
_entity_poly.pdbx_strand_id
1 'polypeptide(L)' 'MSKLQEIKANVEAGKTKVVPGLVQEALDEGLGAKDILAAMVEAMGVVGDKFSAGEIFVPEMLIAGKAMQKGVEV' A
#
# COMPACT_ATOMS: atom_id res chain seq x y z
N MET A 1 11.18 6.97 -9.48
CA MET A 1 10.27 7.05 -8.33
C MET A 1 10.90 6.24 -7.21
N SER A 2 10.73 6.63 -5.95
CA SER A 2 11.24 5.82 -4.83
C SER A 2 10.43 4.51 -4.72
N LYS A 3 11.05 3.39 -4.33
CA LYS A 3 10.34 2.11 -4.14
C LYS A 3 9.17 2.25 -3.16
N LEU A 4 9.31 3.10 -2.15
CA LEU A 4 8.23 3.43 -1.20
C LEU A 4 7.04 4.11 -1.88
N GLN A 5 7.27 4.97 -2.87
CA GLN A 5 6.20 5.60 -3.64
C GLN A 5 5.47 4.59 -4.52
N GLU A 6 6.19 3.62 -5.08
CA GLU A 6 5.59 2.54 -5.87
C GLU A 6 4.72 1.63 -4.99
N ILE A 7 5.20 1.26 -3.80
CA ILE A 7 4.42 0.51 -2.81
C ILE A 7 3.16 1.28 -2.45
N LYS A 8 3.29 2.57 -2.10
CA LYS A 8 2.17 3.45 -1.75
C LYS A 8 1.11 3.49 -2.85
N ALA A 9 1.50 3.78 -4.09
CA ALA A 9 0.59 3.84 -5.23
C ALA A 9 -0.12 2.50 -5.51
N ASN A 10 0.60 1.38 -5.37
CA ASN A 10 0.02 0.05 -5.58
C ASN A 10 -0.92 -0.39 -4.45
N VAL A 11 -0.67 0.05 -3.21
CA VAL A 11 -1.60 -0.14 -2.08
C VAL A 11 -2.86 0.70 -2.29
N GLU A 12 -2.73 1.98 -2.64
CA GLU A 12 -3.88 2.84 -2.96
C GLU A 12 -4.74 2.27 -4.10
N ALA A 13 -4.09 1.68 -5.11
CA ALA A 13 -4.77 1.05 -6.24
C ALA A 13 -5.26 -0.38 -5.96
N GLY A 14 -5.06 -0.91 -4.75
CA GLY A 14 -5.56 -2.24 -4.38
C GLY A 14 -4.87 -3.41 -5.09
N LYS A 15 -3.62 -3.27 -5.51
CA LYS A 15 -2.88 -4.28 -6.30
C LYS A 15 -2.32 -5.40 -5.42
N THR A 16 -3.22 -6.22 -4.87
CA THR A 16 -2.93 -7.37 -3.98
C THR A 16 -1.96 -8.42 -4.51
N LYS A 17 -1.66 -8.44 -5.82
CA LYS A 17 -0.69 -9.38 -6.43
C LYS A 17 0.71 -8.78 -6.58
N VAL A 18 0.81 -7.45 -6.62
CA VAL A 18 2.05 -6.72 -6.92
C VAL A 18 2.71 -6.24 -5.64
N VAL A 19 1.92 -5.77 -4.66
CA VAL A 19 2.40 -5.22 -3.39
C VAL A 19 3.41 -6.15 -2.68
N PRO A 20 3.19 -7.47 -2.53
CA PRO A 20 4.14 -8.33 -1.83
C PRO A 20 5.52 -8.37 -2.49
N GLY A 21 5.57 -8.43 -3.82
CA GLY A 21 6.83 -8.41 -4.57
C GLY A 21 7.59 -7.09 -4.37
N LEU A 22 6.88 -5.96 -4.41
CA LEU A 22 7.49 -4.65 -4.18
C LEU A 22 8.01 -4.48 -2.74
N VAL A 23 7.30 -5.02 -1.74
CA VAL A 23 7.78 -5.01 -0.34
C VAL A 23 9.04 -5.87 -0.21
N GLN A 24 9.05 -7.07 -0.79
CA GLN A 24 10.24 -7.92 -0.75
C GLN A 24 11.43 -7.25 -1.42
N GLU A 25 11.24 -6.68 -2.61
CA GLU A 25 12.30 -5.93 -3.30
C GLU A 25 12.81 -4.75 -2.47
N ALA A 26 11.92 -4.02 -1.79
CA ALA A 26 12.31 -2.92 -0.92
C ALA A 26 13.17 -3.41 0.25
N LEU A 27 12.79 -4.53 0.89
CA LEU A 27 13.57 -5.14 1.96
C LEU A 27 14.94 -5.62 1.46
N ASP A 28 14.99 -6.22 0.27
CA ASP A 28 16.22 -6.70 -0.36
C ASP A 28 17.16 -5.54 -0.74
N GLU A 29 16.60 -4.37 -1.09
CA GLU A 29 17.34 -3.13 -1.31
C GLU A 29 17.82 -2.46 -0.01
N GLY A 30 17.50 -3.03 1.16
CA GLY A 30 17.94 -2.57 2.46
C GLY A 30 17.06 -1.47 3.06
N LEU A 31 15.87 -1.22 2.52
CA LEU A 31 14.90 -0.33 3.16
C LEU A 31 14.39 -0.93 4.47
N GLY A 32 14.19 -0.08 5.47
CA GLY A 32 13.67 -0.52 6.75
C GLY A 32 12.21 -0.94 6.63
N ALA A 33 11.85 -2.10 7.21
CA ALA A 33 10.46 -2.57 7.26
C ALA A 33 9.50 -1.52 7.87
N LYS A 34 10.00 -0.71 8.83
CA LYS A 34 9.23 0.40 9.42
C LYS A 34 8.91 1.49 8.42
N ASP A 35 9.84 1.83 7.53
CA ASP A 35 9.64 2.86 6.51
C ASP A 35 8.66 2.38 5.44
N ILE A 36 8.75 1.09 5.07
CA ILE A 36 7.80 0.45 4.16
C ILE A 36 6.39 0.43 4.78
N LEU A 37 6.27 0.03 6.04
CA LEU A 37 5.00 0.05 6.76
C LEU A 37 4.43 1.47 6.86
N ALA A 38 5.26 2.47 7.17
CA ALA A 38 4.84 3.87 7.21
C ALA A 38 4.27 4.32 5.85
N ALA A 39 4.94 3.98 4.74
CA ALA A 39 4.46 4.30 3.40
C ALA A 39 3.09 3.64 3.09
N MET A 40 2.87 2.39 3.54
CA MET A 40 1.57 1.72 3.39
C MET A 40 0.47 2.34 4.27
N VAL A 41 0.81 2.82 5.47
CA VAL A 41 -0.13 3.55 6.34
C VAL A 41 -0.51 4.89 5.73
N GLU A 42 0.45 5.61 5.15
CA GLU A 42 0.15 6.83 4.39
C GLU A 42 -0.77 6.55 3.19
N ALA A 43 -0.55 5.44 2.48
CA ALA A 43 -1.44 4.99 1.39
C ALA A 43 -2.88 4.85 1.89
N MET A 44 -3.08 4.26 3.07
CA MET A 44 -4.40 4.12 3.68
C MET A 44 -5.03 5.45 4.08
N GLY A 45 -4.22 6.43 4.50
CA GLY A 45 -4.71 7.79 4.73
C GLY A 45 -5.36 8.35 3.47
N VAL A 46 -4.67 8.26 2.32
CA VAL A 46 -5.19 8.73 1.03
C VAL A 46 -6.45 7.96 0.60
N VAL A 47 -6.50 6.64 0.82
CA VAL A 47 -7.71 5.83 0.56
C VAL A 47 -8.88 6.30 1.44
N GLY A 48 -8.61 6.60 2.72
CA GLY A 48 -9.60 7.15 3.65
C GLY A 48 -10.12 8.52 3.23
N ASP A 49 -9.23 9.40 2.76
CA ASP A 49 -9.60 10.72 2.24
C ASP A 49 -10.48 10.60 0.98
N LYS A 50 -10.09 9.73 0.03
CA LYS A 50 -10.88 9.43 -1.18
C LYS A 50 -12.27 8.88 -0.83
N PHE A 51 -12.35 8.02 0.16
CA PHE A 51 -13.63 7.47 0.63
C PHE A 51 -14.51 8.56 1.27
N SER A 52 -13.91 9.42 2.10
CA SER A 52 -14.62 10.54 2.73
C SER A 52 -15.09 11.58 1.72
N ALA A 53 -14.36 11.75 0.63
CA ALA A 53 -14.70 12.60 -0.51
C ALA A 53 -15.75 11.97 -1.47
N GLY A 54 -16.11 10.70 -1.28
CA GLY A 54 -17.03 9.98 -2.17
C GLY A 54 -16.43 9.58 -3.52
N GLU A 55 -15.10 9.58 -3.65
CA GLU A 55 -14.39 9.19 -4.88
C GLU A 55 -14.28 7.66 -5.04
N ILE A 56 -14.28 6.93 -3.91
CA ILE A 56 -14.27 5.47 -3.87
C ILE A 56 -15.32 4.95 -2.90
N PHE A 57 -15.68 3.68 -3.01
CA PHE A 57 -16.66 3.02 -2.13
C PHE A 57 -15.99 1.98 -1.23
N VAL A 58 -16.81 1.36 -0.39
CA VAL A 58 -16.38 0.31 0.55
C VAL A 58 -15.64 -0.84 -0.16
N PRO A 59 -16.08 -1.36 -1.32
CA PRO A 59 -15.36 -2.44 -2.01
C PRO A 59 -13.92 -2.08 -2.36
N GLU A 60 -13.67 -0.87 -2.88
CA GLU A 60 -12.33 -0.39 -3.22
C GLU A 60 -11.45 -0.24 -1.98
N MET A 61 -12.02 0.30 -0.88
CA MET A 61 -11.33 0.40 0.40
C MET A 61 -10.94 -0.98 0.94
N LEU A 62 -11.82 -1.98 0.85
CA LEU A 62 -11.51 -3.35 1.28
C LEU A 62 -10.40 -3.98 0.44
N ILE A 63 -10.34 -3.70 -0.86
CA ILE A 63 -9.28 -4.20 -1.75
C ILE A 63 -7.94 -3.55 -1.41
N ALA A 64 -7.91 -2.23 -1.16
CA ALA A 64 -6.71 -1.55 -0.65
C ALA A 64 -6.27 -2.16 0.69
N GLY A 65 -7.22 -2.38 1.61
CA GLY A 65 -7.05 -3.10 2.88
C GLY A 65 -6.31 -4.42 2.71
N LYS A 66 -6.82 -5.25 1.81
CA LYS A 66 -6.24 -6.55 1.47
C LYS A 66 -4.87 -6.44 0.82
N ALA A 67 -4.60 -5.39 0.05
CA ALA A 67 -3.29 -5.18 -0.58
C ALA A 67 -2.23 -4.85 0.47
N MET A 68 -2.55 -3.97 1.43
CA MET A 68 -1.69 -3.69 2.58
C MET A 68 -1.47 -4.94 3.44
N GLN A 69 -2.53 -5.68 3.78
CA GLN A 69 -2.39 -6.90 4.59
C GLN A 69 -1.35 -7.86 3.98
N LYS A 70 -1.46 -8.12 2.68
CA LYS A 70 -0.49 -8.98 1.99
C LYS A 70 0.92 -8.41 1.93
N GLY A 71 1.06 -7.08 1.92
CA GLY A 71 2.38 -6.44 2.02
C GLY A 71 3.01 -6.59 3.40
N VAL A 72 2.20 -6.63 4.46
CA VAL A 72 2.67 -6.84 5.85
C VAL A 72 3.00 -8.31 6.14
N GLU A 73 2.45 -9.24 5.37
CA GLU A 73 2.75 -10.68 5.48
C GLU A 73 4.10 -11.09 4.85
N VAL A 74 4.80 -10.16 4.21
CA VAL A 74 6.17 -10.33 3.66
C VAL A 74 7.19 -10.08 4.77
#